data_AF-A0A7M3W599-F1
#
_entry.id   AF-A0A7M3W599-F1
#
_cell.length_a   1.000
_cell.length_b   1.000
_cell.length_c   1.000
_cell.angle_alpha   90.00
_cell.angle_beta   90.00
_cell.angle_gamma   90.00
#
_symmetry.space_group_name_H-M   'P 1'
#
loop_
_entity.id
_entity.type
_entity.pdbx_description
1 polymer ?
#
loop_
_entity_poly.entity_id
_entity_poly.type
_entity_poly.pdbx_seq_one_letter_code
_entity_poly.pdbx_strand_id
1 'polypeptide(L)'
;MFATELEEGRLTLLEGDALQMAWPGDISRLVANIPYQISSPLIDVITRYHRNPKTTPLLDIVMLVQEEFAERVVMEYESDVGSLGMVVALDFDADMGERVPPHVFSPMPKVQSRLLRLTPHDEEWPCDRRLLVQMIRSAFDQRRKKLKRTLGKPPRRLSRIPGWHATRWMRAYNAMAHDPRLQRRPETFELEEWADLGVDFASCEEEA
;
A
#
# COMPACT_ATOMS: atom_id res chain seq x y z
N MET A 1 -4.20 35.46 -2.99
CA MET A 1 -4.47 35.07 -1.59
C MET A 1 -3.25 34.47 -0.88
N PHE A 2 -2.09 34.27 -1.52
CA PHE A 2 -0.85 33.83 -0.84
C PHE A 2 0.41 34.55 -1.33
N ALA A 3 0.28 35.83 -1.74
CA ALA A 3 1.37 36.57 -2.38
C ALA A 3 2.57 36.76 -1.42
N THR A 4 2.28 37.13 -0.18
CA THR A 4 3.30 37.33 0.87
C THR A 4 4.07 36.04 1.17
N GLU A 5 3.38 34.90 1.32
CA GLU A 5 4.04 33.62 1.59
C GLU A 5 4.91 33.13 0.43
N LEU A 6 4.51 33.43 -0.82
CA LEU A 6 5.31 33.17 -2.01
C LEU A 6 6.55 34.06 -2.05
N GLU A 7 6.39 35.37 -1.81
CA GLU A 7 7.49 36.35 -1.80
C GLU A 7 8.51 36.07 -0.68
N GLU A 8 8.04 35.66 0.49
CA GLU A 8 8.88 35.33 1.66
C GLU A 8 9.40 33.88 1.64
N GLY A 9 9.09 33.10 0.60
CA GLY A 9 9.57 31.73 0.42
C GLY A 9 9.00 30.71 1.42
N ARG A 10 7.92 31.04 2.14
CA ARG A 10 7.19 30.12 3.04
C ARG A 10 6.23 29.20 2.30
N LEU A 11 5.87 29.55 1.06
CA LEU A 11 5.06 28.72 0.17
C LEU A 11 5.83 28.53 -1.15
N THR A 12 5.97 27.28 -1.57
CA THR A 12 6.43 26.94 -2.93
C THR A 12 5.27 26.30 -3.68
N LEU A 13 4.85 26.92 -4.79
CA LEU A 13 3.80 26.39 -5.65
C LEU A 13 4.43 25.60 -6.80
N LEU A 14 4.09 24.33 -6.90
CA LEU A 14 4.49 23.46 -8.00
C LEU A 14 3.24 23.04 -8.78
N GLU A 15 3.16 23.44 -10.04
CA GLU A 15 2.04 23.08 -10.93
C GLU A 15 2.35 21.78 -11.66
N GLY A 16 1.53 20.74 -11.46
CA GLY A 16 1.70 19.45 -12.10
C GLY A 16 0.74 18.38 -11.61
N ASP A 17 0.77 17.22 -12.26
CA ASP A 17 0.07 16.01 -11.79
C ASP A 17 0.89 15.35 -10.68
N ALA A 18 0.33 15.34 -9.46
CA ALA A 18 0.96 14.74 -8.28
C ALA A 18 1.34 13.26 -8.46
N LEU A 19 0.70 12.53 -9.38
CA LEU A 19 1.02 11.12 -9.67
C LEU A 19 2.25 10.95 -10.57
N GLN A 20 2.64 11.99 -11.31
CA GLN A 20 3.67 11.93 -12.35
C GLN A 20 4.88 12.81 -12.04
N MET A 21 4.68 13.92 -11.34
CA MET A 21 5.74 14.86 -11.03
C MET A 21 6.70 14.32 -9.95
N ALA A 22 7.94 14.78 -9.99
CA ALA A 22 8.89 14.53 -8.91
C ALA A 22 8.57 15.44 -7.70
N TRP A 23 8.37 14.83 -6.53
CA TRP A 23 8.12 15.56 -5.30
C TRP A 23 9.43 16.06 -4.68
N PRO A 24 9.43 17.22 -4.00
CA PRO A 24 10.56 17.68 -3.20
C PRO A 24 11.04 16.61 -2.22
N GLY A 25 12.36 16.43 -2.09
CA GLY A 25 12.96 15.37 -1.28
C GLY A 25 12.94 15.61 0.24
N ASP A 26 12.45 16.76 0.67
CA ASP A 26 12.45 17.27 2.04
C ASP A 26 11.06 17.29 2.70
N ILE A 27 10.06 16.69 2.06
CA ILE A 27 8.71 16.55 2.62
C ILE A 27 8.76 15.59 3.81
N SER A 28 8.35 16.08 4.98
CA SER A 28 8.24 15.28 6.21
C SER A 28 6.78 14.99 6.60
N ARG A 29 5.82 15.76 6.11
CA ARG A 29 4.39 15.59 6.41
C ARG A 29 3.56 15.87 5.16
N LEU A 30 2.45 15.17 5.02
CA LEU A 30 1.53 15.35 3.90
C LEU A 30 0.13 15.66 4.39
N VAL A 31 -0.48 16.71 3.83
CA VAL A 31 -1.90 17.00 4.01
C VAL A 31 -2.51 17.17 2.63
N ALA A 32 -3.60 16.46 2.33
CA ALA A 32 -4.23 16.57 1.03
C ALA A 32 -5.75 16.37 1.07
N ASN A 33 -6.46 17.18 0.28
CA ASN A 33 -7.83 16.92 -0.13
C ASN A 33 -7.79 16.44 -1.58
N ILE A 34 -8.00 15.14 -1.81
CA ILE A 34 -7.65 14.51 -3.09
C ILE A 34 -8.88 14.14 -3.90
N PRO A 35 -8.85 14.26 -5.24
CA PRO A 35 -9.85 13.65 -6.09
C PRO A 35 -9.91 12.14 -5.85
N TYR A 36 -11.11 11.61 -5.64
CA TYR A 36 -11.30 10.21 -5.22
C TYR A 36 -10.78 9.18 -6.23
N GLN A 37 -10.70 9.54 -7.50
CA GLN A 37 -10.21 8.67 -8.56
C GLN A 37 -8.71 8.36 -8.43
N ILE A 38 -7.97 9.18 -7.69
CA ILE A 38 -6.51 9.04 -7.55
C ILE A 38 -6.08 8.54 -6.16
N SER A 39 -7.00 8.20 -5.26
CA SER A 39 -6.64 7.83 -3.87
C SER A 39 -5.69 6.63 -3.79
N SER A 40 -5.98 5.53 -4.49
CA SER A 40 -5.09 4.36 -4.51
C SER A 40 -3.73 4.62 -5.18
N PRO A 41 -3.64 5.19 -6.41
CA PRO A 41 -2.33 5.45 -7.01
C PRO A 41 -1.53 6.51 -6.24
N LEU A 42 -2.19 7.43 -5.52
CA LEU A 42 -1.50 8.38 -4.66
C LEU A 42 -0.85 7.70 -3.44
N ILE A 43 -1.54 6.74 -2.80
CA ILE A 43 -0.92 5.90 -1.75
C ILE A 43 0.34 5.21 -2.31
N ASP A 44 0.28 4.64 -3.51
CA ASP A 44 1.47 4.03 -4.16
C ASP A 44 2.61 5.03 -4.42
N VAL A 45 2.30 6.32 -4.64
CA VAL A 45 3.32 7.40 -4.74
C VAL A 45 3.89 7.73 -3.37
N ILE A 46 3.04 7.88 -2.35
CA ILE A 46 3.43 8.17 -0.95
C ILE A 46 4.32 7.05 -0.40
N THR A 47 3.94 5.79 -0.57
CA THR A 47 4.77 4.64 -0.15
C THR A 47 6.12 4.63 -0.85
N ARG A 48 6.17 4.93 -2.16
CA ARG A 48 7.45 5.00 -2.89
C ARG A 48 8.32 6.17 -2.45
N TYR A 49 7.69 7.31 -2.14
CA TYR A 49 8.38 8.47 -1.58
C TYR A 49 8.99 8.11 -0.22
N HIS A 50 8.19 7.54 0.69
CA HIS A 50 8.64 7.13 2.02
C HIS A 50 9.78 6.11 1.99
N ARG A 51 9.71 5.12 1.09
CA ARG A 51 10.74 4.08 0.94
C ARG A 51 12.01 4.54 0.22
N ASN A 52 12.08 5.76 -0.29
CA ASN A 52 13.25 6.24 -1.01
C ASN A 52 14.33 6.70 -0.01
N PRO A 53 15.50 6.07 0.07
CA PRO A 53 16.54 6.46 1.03
C PRO A 53 17.14 7.85 0.76
N LYS A 54 16.79 8.49 -0.37
CA LYS A 54 17.22 9.84 -0.74
C LYS A 54 16.23 10.94 -0.33
N THR A 55 15.09 10.59 0.25
CA THR A 55 14.07 11.54 0.71
C THR A 55 14.02 11.57 2.23
N THR A 56 13.45 12.64 2.77
CA THR A 56 13.16 12.75 4.20
C THR A 56 12.07 11.74 4.57
N PRO A 57 12.25 10.96 5.65
CA PRO A 57 11.20 10.08 6.14
C PRO A 57 9.93 10.88 6.44
N LEU A 58 8.82 10.43 5.89
CA LEU A 58 7.50 10.94 6.30
C LEU A 58 7.29 10.62 7.79
N LEU A 59 6.60 11.52 8.47
CA LEU A 59 6.23 11.41 9.88
C LEU A 59 4.72 11.25 10.06
N ASP A 60 3.93 11.79 9.13
CA ASP A 60 2.47 11.79 9.22
C ASP A 60 1.85 12.18 7.88
N ILE A 61 0.78 11.50 7.50
CA ILE A 61 0.02 11.76 6.27
C ILE A 61 -1.45 11.85 6.65
N VAL A 62 -2.11 12.97 6.32
CA VAL A 62 -3.54 13.16 6.54
C VAL A 62 -4.21 13.49 5.21
N MET A 63 -5.14 12.64 4.78
CA MET A 63 -5.83 12.82 3.52
C MET A 63 -7.34 12.81 3.72
N LEU A 64 -8.05 13.66 2.99
CA LEU A 64 -9.50 13.57 2.86
C LEU A 64 -9.84 12.65 1.69
N VAL A 65 -10.52 11.54 1.99
CA VAL A 65 -10.88 10.49 1.02
C VAL A 65 -12.37 10.14 1.14
N GLN A 66 -12.90 9.31 0.24
CA GLN A 66 -14.24 8.73 0.43
C GLN A 66 -14.26 7.85 1.67
N GLU A 67 -15.37 7.84 2.40
CA GLU A 67 -15.51 7.02 3.60
C GLU A 67 -15.25 5.53 3.33
N GLU A 68 -15.88 4.95 2.30
CA GLU A 68 -15.64 3.55 1.89
C GLU A 68 -14.17 3.26 1.57
N PHE A 69 -13.46 4.24 1.00
CA PHE A 69 -12.04 4.09 0.72
C PHE A 69 -11.23 4.06 2.02
N ALA A 70 -11.54 4.93 2.99
CA ALA A 70 -10.91 4.91 4.30
C ALA A 70 -11.16 3.57 5.03
N GLU A 71 -12.40 3.08 5.05
CA GLU A 71 -12.80 1.78 5.62
C GLU A 71 -11.96 0.63 5.01
N ARG A 72 -11.75 0.65 3.69
CA ARG A 72 -10.91 -0.32 2.98
C ARG A 72 -9.42 -0.22 3.26
N VAL A 73 -8.91 0.96 3.60
CA VAL A 73 -7.49 1.13 3.96
C VAL A 73 -7.24 0.63 5.39
N VAL A 74 -8.12 0.98 6.33
CA VAL A 74 -7.98 0.52 7.73
C VAL A 74 -8.49 -0.90 7.95
N MET A 75 -9.16 -1.49 6.95
CA MET A 75 -9.78 -2.81 7.00
C MET A 75 -10.81 -2.92 8.15
N GLU A 76 -11.70 -1.92 8.25
CA GLU A 76 -12.67 -1.77 9.34
C GLU A 76 -13.56 -3.00 9.52
N TYR A 77 -14.08 -3.55 8.42
CA TYR A 77 -14.92 -4.74 8.41
C TYR A 77 -14.23 -5.94 7.74
N GLU A 78 -14.70 -7.16 8.02
CA GLU A 78 -14.20 -8.38 7.35
C GLU A 78 -14.31 -8.30 5.81
N SER A 79 -15.35 -7.61 5.31
CA SER A 79 -15.52 -7.35 3.88
C SER A 79 -14.42 -6.46 3.28
N ASP A 80 -13.75 -5.66 4.09
CA ASP A 80 -12.78 -4.65 3.67
C ASP A 80 -11.36 -5.18 3.62
N VAL A 81 -11.10 -6.30 4.32
CA VAL A 81 -9.83 -7.04 4.26
C VAL A 81 -9.44 -7.30 2.81
N GLY A 82 -8.33 -6.69 2.40
CA GLY A 82 -7.98 -6.58 0.99
C GLY A 82 -6.52 -6.20 0.79
N SER A 83 -6.05 -6.33 -0.45
CA SER A 83 -4.68 -5.99 -0.80
C SER A 83 -4.33 -4.52 -0.59
N LEU A 84 -5.31 -3.61 -0.60
CA LEU A 84 -5.08 -2.19 -0.33
C LEU A 84 -4.62 -1.98 1.11
N GLY A 85 -5.44 -2.35 2.09
CA GLY A 85 -5.12 -2.20 3.51
C GLY A 85 -3.89 -3.02 3.92
N MET A 86 -3.79 -4.28 3.49
CA MET A 86 -2.63 -5.11 3.82
C MET A 86 -1.31 -4.55 3.27
N VAL A 87 -1.30 -3.96 2.07
CA VAL A 87 -0.09 -3.34 1.52
C VAL A 87 0.25 -2.03 2.21
N VAL A 88 -0.76 -1.24 2.62
CA VAL A 88 -0.55 -0.03 3.41
C VAL A 88 0.06 -0.37 4.77
N ALA A 89 -0.46 -1.41 5.44
CA ALA A 89 0.00 -1.89 6.73
C ALA A 89 1.45 -2.41 6.75
N LEU A 90 2.09 -2.59 5.59
CA LEU A 90 3.53 -2.93 5.54
C LEU A 90 4.43 -1.73 5.87
N ASP A 91 3.91 -0.51 5.81
CA ASP A 91 4.70 0.72 6.02
C ASP A 91 3.98 1.76 6.91
N PHE A 92 2.66 1.66 7.09
CA PHE A 92 1.89 2.65 7.82
C PHE A 92 0.81 2.03 8.72
N ASP A 93 0.68 2.56 9.93
CA ASP A 93 -0.52 2.44 10.75
C ASP A 93 -1.58 3.37 10.16
N ALA A 94 -2.80 2.86 9.97
CA ALA A 94 -3.89 3.61 9.34
C ALA A 94 -5.07 3.82 10.30
N ASP A 95 -5.50 5.07 10.45
CA ASP A 95 -6.61 5.46 11.33
C ASP A 95 -7.66 6.28 10.58
N MET A 96 -8.93 6.07 10.92
CA MET A 96 -10.03 6.90 10.45
C MET A 96 -10.30 8.06 11.42
N GLY A 97 -10.06 9.28 10.96
CA GLY A 97 -10.39 10.52 11.66
C GLY A 97 -11.84 10.95 11.48
N GLU A 98 -12.10 12.25 11.46
CA GLU A 98 -13.47 12.78 11.40
C GLU A 98 -14.19 12.51 10.07
N ARG A 99 -15.52 12.35 10.16
CA ARG A 99 -16.43 12.33 8.99
C ARG A 99 -16.62 13.76 8.50
N VAL A 100 -16.52 13.98 7.20
CA VAL A 100 -16.76 15.29 6.58
C VAL A 100 -17.97 15.19 5.65
N PRO A 101 -19.07 15.90 5.98
CA PRO A 101 -20.34 15.73 5.29
C PRO A 101 -20.32 16.38 3.90
N PRO A 102 -21.12 15.90 2.92
CA PRO A 102 -21.01 16.35 1.53
C PRO A 102 -21.37 17.83 1.33
N HIS A 103 -22.22 18.39 2.18
CA HIS A 103 -22.74 19.76 2.04
C HIS A 103 -21.68 20.85 2.26
N VAL A 104 -20.47 20.51 2.75
CA VAL A 104 -19.36 21.47 2.88
C VAL A 104 -18.54 21.62 1.59
N PHE A 105 -18.84 20.84 0.55
CA PHE A 105 -18.13 20.86 -0.73
C PHE A 105 -18.97 21.53 -1.84
N SER A 106 -18.29 22.09 -2.85
CA SER A 106 -18.89 22.64 -4.06
C SER A 106 -18.13 22.16 -5.30
N PRO A 107 -18.76 21.41 -6.22
CA PRO A 107 -20.11 20.85 -6.13
C PRO A 107 -20.21 19.77 -5.03
N MET A 108 -21.41 19.60 -4.49
CA MET A 108 -21.69 18.61 -3.44
C MET A 108 -21.52 17.17 -3.99
N PRO A 109 -20.64 16.33 -3.40
CA PRO A 109 -20.50 14.94 -3.80
C PRO A 109 -21.70 14.10 -3.32
N LYS A 110 -21.88 12.92 -3.93
CA LYS A 110 -22.96 11.98 -3.57
C LYS A 110 -22.64 11.08 -2.38
N VAL A 111 -21.39 11.12 -1.90
CA VAL A 111 -20.86 10.21 -0.89
C VAL A 111 -20.23 10.98 0.26
N GLN A 112 -20.13 10.34 1.42
CA GLN A 112 -19.42 10.86 2.59
C GLN A 112 -17.91 10.85 2.37
N SER A 113 -17.22 11.77 3.04
CA SER A 113 -15.76 11.81 3.09
C SER A 113 -15.29 11.54 4.51
N ARG A 114 -14.06 11.06 4.66
CA ARG A 114 -13.42 10.75 5.93
C ARG A 114 -11.98 11.22 5.90
N LEU A 115 -11.50 11.78 7.00
CA LEU A 115 -10.06 11.94 7.19
C LEU A 115 -9.43 10.56 7.39
N LEU A 116 -8.41 10.26 6.60
CA LEU A 116 -7.57 9.09 6.72
C LEU A 116 -6.19 9.55 7.16
N ARG A 117 -5.71 9.05 8.29
CA ARG A 117 -4.36 9.29 8.79
C ARG A 117 -3.51 8.05 8.55
N LEU A 118 -2.32 8.23 7.98
CA LEU A 118 -1.31 7.19 7.87
C LEU A 118 -0.06 7.62 8.65
N THR A 119 0.31 6.84 9.66
CA THR A 119 1.50 7.07 10.49
C THR A 119 2.55 6.02 10.10
N PRO A 120 3.73 6.43 9.59
CA PRO A 120 4.77 5.47 9.26
C PRO A 120 5.29 4.78 10.53
N HIS A 121 5.58 3.48 10.42
CA HIS A 121 6.20 2.69 11.49
C HIS A 121 7.50 2.04 11.02
N ASP A 122 8.38 1.75 11.97
CA ASP A 122 9.72 1.19 11.72
C ASP A 122 9.74 -0.34 11.79
N GLU A 123 8.63 -1.01 11.45
CA GLU A 123 8.57 -2.48 11.54
C GLU A 123 9.49 -3.14 10.52
N GLU A 124 10.38 -4.00 11.01
CA GLU A 124 11.28 -4.78 10.18
C GLU A 124 10.61 -6.09 9.77
N TRP A 125 10.33 -6.23 8.47
CA TRP A 125 9.77 -7.46 7.93
C TRP A 125 10.87 -8.50 7.71
N PRO A 126 10.63 -9.79 8.01
CA PRO A 126 11.63 -10.85 7.93
C PRO A 126 12.00 -11.27 6.49
N CYS A 127 11.34 -10.69 5.48
CA CYS A 127 11.69 -10.84 4.07
C CYS A 127 11.51 -9.53 3.29
N ASP A 128 11.97 -9.48 2.04
CA ASP A 128 11.85 -8.28 1.19
C ASP A 128 10.37 -7.85 1.08
N ARG A 129 10.06 -6.63 1.56
CA ARG A 129 8.70 -6.06 1.52
C ARG A 129 8.10 -6.09 0.11
N ARG A 130 8.91 -5.95 -0.94
CA ARG A 130 8.45 -6.01 -2.34
C ARG A 130 7.89 -7.38 -2.68
N LEU A 131 8.43 -8.46 -2.10
CA LEU A 131 7.91 -9.81 -2.24
C LEU A 131 6.54 -9.93 -1.60
N LEU A 132 6.39 -9.45 -0.36
CA LEU A 132 5.10 -9.42 0.34
C LEU A 132 4.04 -8.67 -0.45
N VAL A 133 4.36 -7.47 -0.95
CA VAL A 133 3.45 -6.70 -1.81
C VAL A 133 3.00 -7.50 -3.03
N GLN A 134 3.91 -8.20 -3.71
CA GLN A 134 3.55 -9.01 -4.88
C GLN A 134 2.72 -10.24 -4.51
N MET A 135 3.05 -10.92 -3.41
CA MET A 135 2.30 -12.08 -2.91
C MET A 135 0.87 -11.69 -2.55
N ILE A 136 0.71 -10.64 -1.73
CA ILE A 136 -0.59 -10.12 -1.31
C ILE A 136 -1.40 -9.70 -2.54
N ARG A 137 -0.86 -8.84 -3.42
CA ARG A 137 -1.59 -8.37 -4.61
C ARG A 137 -2.02 -9.54 -5.51
N SER A 138 -1.11 -10.46 -5.82
CA SER A 138 -1.39 -11.63 -6.66
C SER A 138 -2.43 -12.57 -6.03
N ALA A 139 -2.46 -12.65 -4.70
CA ALA A 139 -3.44 -13.46 -3.99
C ALA A 139 -4.84 -12.86 -4.06
N PHE A 140 -4.97 -11.55 -3.83
CA PHE A 140 -6.26 -10.85 -3.85
C PHE A 140 -6.85 -10.65 -5.24
N ASP A 141 -6.08 -10.82 -6.33
CA ASP A 141 -6.61 -10.89 -7.72
C ASP A 141 -7.75 -11.92 -7.85
N GLN A 142 -7.73 -12.98 -7.04
CA GLN A 142 -8.83 -13.93 -6.93
C GLN A 142 -9.16 -14.22 -5.46
N ARG A 143 -9.53 -13.18 -4.69
CA ARG A 143 -9.89 -13.24 -3.26
C ARG A 143 -10.60 -14.54 -2.83
N ARG A 144 -11.67 -14.93 -3.52
CA ARG A 144 -12.47 -16.13 -3.14
C ARG A 144 -11.80 -17.49 -3.43
N LYS A 145 -10.58 -17.52 -3.98
CA LYS A 145 -9.83 -18.75 -4.28
C LYS A 145 -8.73 -18.97 -3.25
N LYS A 146 -8.43 -20.25 -2.99
CA LYS A 146 -7.34 -20.63 -2.08
C LYS A 146 -5.99 -20.13 -2.59
N LEU A 147 -5.05 -19.86 -1.68
CA LEU A 147 -3.70 -19.41 -2.02
C LEU A 147 -2.97 -20.34 -2.98
N LYS A 148 -3.18 -21.66 -2.88
CA LYS A 148 -2.68 -22.65 -3.85
C LYS A 148 -3.02 -22.29 -5.30
N ARG A 149 -4.21 -21.71 -5.54
CA ARG A 149 -4.63 -21.31 -6.88
C ARG A 149 -4.02 -20.00 -7.32
N THR A 150 -3.89 -19.04 -6.40
CA THR A 150 -3.51 -17.66 -6.72
C THR A 150 -2.00 -17.47 -6.76
N LEU A 151 -1.26 -18.15 -5.87
CA LEU A 151 0.21 -18.17 -5.84
C LEU A 151 0.81 -19.25 -6.75
N GLY A 152 0.01 -20.15 -7.31
CA GLY A 152 0.47 -21.16 -8.27
C GLY A 152 0.88 -20.61 -9.64
N LYS A 153 0.93 -19.28 -9.79
CA LYS A 153 1.48 -18.58 -10.96
C LYS A 153 2.36 -17.43 -10.47
N PRO A 154 3.49 -17.16 -11.16
CA PRO A 154 4.34 -16.02 -10.82
C PRO A 154 3.58 -14.69 -10.92
N PRO A 155 3.70 -13.77 -9.93
CA PRO A 155 3.11 -12.45 -9.97
C PRO A 155 3.59 -11.63 -11.16
N ARG A 156 2.76 -10.68 -11.60
CA ARG A 156 3.17 -9.68 -12.59
C ARG A 156 4.29 -8.81 -11.99
N ARG A 157 5.32 -8.49 -12.79
CA ARG A 157 6.44 -7.63 -12.37
C ARG A 157 7.30 -8.21 -11.24
N LEU A 158 7.29 -9.55 -11.05
CA LEU A 158 8.16 -10.26 -10.12
C LEU A 158 9.65 -9.90 -10.31
N SER A 159 10.08 -9.70 -11.56
CA SER A 159 11.45 -9.31 -11.92
C SER A 159 11.91 -7.95 -11.39
N ARG A 160 11.03 -7.14 -10.79
CA ARG A 160 11.40 -5.90 -10.09
C ARG A 160 12.00 -6.15 -8.71
N ILE A 161 11.87 -7.36 -8.20
CA ILE A 161 12.46 -7.78 -6.94
C ILE A 161 13.80 -8.45 -7.27
N PRO A 162 14.94 -7.94 -6.74
CA PRO A 162 16.24 -8.56 -6.98
C PRO A 162 16.22 -10.06 -6.67
N GLY A 163 16.79 -10.87 -7.57
CA GLY A 163 16.85 -12.33 -7.42
C GLY A 163 15.55 -13.09 -7.73
N TRP A 164 14.42 -12.42 -7.97
CA TRP A 164 13.16 -13.11 -8.25
C TRP A 164 12.83 -13.20 -9.74
N HIS A 165 12.57 -14.42 -10.20
CA HIS A 165 12.09 -14.74 -11.54
C HIS A 165 11.10 -15.92 -11.52
N ALA A 166 10.43 -16.17 -12.65
CA ALA A 166 9.35 -17.16 -12.74
C ALA A 166 9.79 -18.56 -12.28
N THR A 167 10.99 -19.01 -12.66
CA THR A 167 11.52 -20.33 -12.28
C THR A 167 11.73 -20.44 -10.76
N ARG A 168 12.36 -19.44 -10.13
CA ARG A 168 12.57 -19.40 -8.68
C ARG A 168 11.23 -19.41 -7.94
N TRP A 169 10.26 -18.62 -8.40
CA TRP A 169 8.90 -18.62 -7.85
C TRP A 169 8.25 -20.00 -7.90
N MET A 170 8.30 -20.67 -9.05
CA MET A 170 7.70 -21.99 -9.18
C MET A 170 8.42 -23.03 -8.32
N ARG A 171 9.74 -22.93 -8.17
CA ARG A 171 10.51 -23.78 -7.24
C ARG A 171 10.00 -23.61 -5.80
N ALA A 172 9.95 -22.36 -5.32
CA ALA A 172 9.45 -22.04 -3.99
C ALA A 172 8.01 -22.53 -3.77
N TYR A 173 7.11 -22.21 -4.70
CA TYR A 173 5.73 -22.67 -4.64
C TYR A 173 5.62 -24.21 -4.61
N ASN A 174 6.42 -24.93 -5.40
CA ASN A 174 6.39 -26.39 -5.43
C ASN A 174 6.96 -27.03 -4.14
N ALA A 175 7.99 -26.43 -3.54
CA ALA A 175 8.50 -26.85 -2.23
C ALA A 175 7.41 -26.75 -1.15
N MET A 176 6.54 -25.74 -1.26
CA MET A 176 5.43 -25.48 -0.35
C MET A 176 4.13 -26.23 -0.72
N ALA A 177 4.14 -27.16 -1.68
CA ALA A 177 2.92 -27.73 -2.26
C ALA A 177 1.97 -28.42 -1.26
N HIS A 178 2.51 -28.87 -0.12
CA HIS A 178 1.78 -29.54 0.97
C HIS A 178 1.52 -28.63 2.19
N ASP A 179 1.94 -27.37 2.12
CA ASP A 179 1.77 -26.44 3.23
C ASP A 179 0.27 -26.14 3.47
N PRO A 180 -0.23 -26.28 4.71
CA PRO A 180 -1.63 -26.03 5.03
C PRO A 180 -2.06 -24.58 4.78
N ARG A 181 -1.15 -23.60 4.90
CA ARG A 181 -1.40 -22.18 4.62
C ARG A 181 -1.90 -21.98 3.18
N LEU A 182 -1.41 -22.77 2.22
CA LEU A 182 -1.87 -22.70 0.83
C LEU A 182 -3.33 -23.14 0.63
N GLN A 183 -3.95 -23.81 1.61
CA GLN A 183 -5.35 -24.23 1.54
C GLN A 183 -6.35 -23.17 2.00
N ARG A 184 -5.91 -22.07 2.59
CA ARG A 184 -6.77 -20.98 3.05
C ARG A 184 -6.93 -19.91 1.98
N ARG A 185 -7.78 -18.92 2.25
CA ARG A 185 -8.04 -17.78 1.36
C ARG A 185 -7.27 -16.54 1.82
N PRO A 186 -6.93 -15.62 0.90
CA PRO A 186 -6.20 -14.40 1.22
C PRO A 186 -6.84 -13.58 2.34
N GLU A 187 -8.17 -13.45 2.37
CA GLU A 187 -8.88 -12.66 3.39
C GLU A 187 -8.82 -13.25 4.80
N THR A 188 -8.39 -14.51 4.94
CA THR A 188 -8.26 -15.18 6.24
C THR A 188 -6.85 -15.12 6.81
N PHE A 189 -5.91 -14.49 6.11
CA PHE A 189 -4.52 -14.36 6.55
C PHE A 189 -4.29 -13.06 7.30
N GLU A 190 -3.53 -13.15 8.38
CA GLU A 190 -2.94 -12.00 9.05
C GLU A 190 -1.61 -11.60 8.41
N LEU A 191 -1.14 -10.39 8.72
CA LEU A 191 0.06 -9.83 8.10
C LEU A 191 1.33 -10.61 8.49
N GLU A 192 1.39 -11.09 9.73
CA GLU A 192 2.46 -11.98 10.23
C GLU A 192 2.51 -13.29 9.44
N GLU A 193 1.35 -13.88 9.13
CA GLU A 193 1.29 -15.12 8.35
C GLU A 193 1.72 -14.92 6.89
N TRP A 194 1.50 -13.71 6.34
CA TRP A 194 2.06 -13.32 5.06
C TRP A 194 3.58 -13.20 5.12
N ALA A 195 4.11 -12.61 6.20
CA ALA A 195 5.54 -12.47 6.44
C ALA A 195 6.21 -13.85 6.51
N ASP A 196 5.67 -14.77 7.31
CA ASP A 196 6.16 -16.15 7.43
C ASP A 196 6.15 -16.88 6.09
N LEU A 197 5.04 -16.79 5.34
CA LEU A 197 4.96 -17.41 4.03
C LEU A 197 5.97 -16.80 3.05
N GLY A 198 6.24 -15.50 3.16
CA GLY A 198 7.26 -14.80 2.37
C GLY A 198 8.68 -15.26 2.68
N VAL A 199 9.01 -15.48 3.97
CA VAL A 199 10.29 -16.05 4.42
C VAL A 199 10.49 -17.43 3.82
N ASP A 200 9.48 -18.30 3.88
CA ASP A 200 9.57 -19.66 3.34
C ASP A 200 9.69 -19.67 1.81
N PHE A 201 9.03 -18.72 1.14
CA PHE A 201 9.23 -18.52 -0.30
C PHE A 201 10.66 -18.07 -0.62
N ALA A 202 11.26 -17.22 0.22
CA ALA A 202 12.60 -16.70 0.01
C ALA A 202 13.71 -17.71 0.35
N SER A 203 13.48 -18.60 1.33
CA SER A 203 14.44 -19.61 1.82
C SER A 203 14.66 -20.77 0.84
N CYS A 204 13.77 -20.95 -0.13
CA CYS A 204 13.96 -21.89 -1.22
C CYS A 204 15.12 -21.41 -2.13
N GLU A 205 16.35 -21.84 -1.83
CA GLU A 205 17.60 -21.40 -2.44
C GLU A 205 17.62 -21.47 -3.98
N GLU A 206 18.44 -20.62 -4.60
CA GLU A 206 18.98 -20.83 -5.95
C GLU A 206 20.09 -21.89 -5.83
N GLU A 207 19.93 -23.05 -6.47
CA GLU A 207 21.12 -23.87 -6.74
C GLU A 207 21.88 -23.15 -7.85
N ALA A 208 23.15 -22.83 -7.57
CA ALA A 208 24.07 -22.10 -8.42
C ALA A 208 24.23 -22.70 -9.83
#